data_AF-A0A0S8JDB6-F1
#
_entry.id   AF-A0A0S8JDB6-F1
#
_cell.length_a   1.000
_cell.length_b   1.000
_cell.length_c   1.000
_cell.angle_alpha   90.00
_cell.angle_beta   90.00
_cell.angle_gamma   90.00
#
_symmetry.space_group_name_H-M   'P 1'
#
loop_
_entity.id
_entity.type
_entity.pdbx_description
1 polymer ?
#
loop_
_entity_poly.entity_id
_entity_poly.type
_entity_poly.pdbx_seq_one_letter_code
_entity_poly.pdbx_strand_id
1 'polypeptide(L)'
;VVHPLDQLKELYPQASWEVIARSQLALMPAILTIFDNGKQTLRTASENFNYPPQLLPIENQVLRRCMEKREHIEMREDLVRTNGYYVDTGEGVIRVLLWTEFDG
;
A
#
# COMPACT_ATOMS: atom_id res chain seq x y z
N VAL A 1 0.89 -7.01 -15.72
CA VAL A 1 -0.19 -7.31 -14.75
C VAL A 1 0.39 -7.08 -13.37
N VAL A 2 -0.15 -6.16 -12.58
CA VAL A 2 0.24 -6.02 -11.17
C VAL A 2 -0.32 -7.23 -10.45
N HIS A 3 0.55 -7.98 -9.78
CA HIS A 3 0.11 -9.02 -8.87
C HIS A 3 -0.28 -8.37 -7.53
N PRO A 4 -1.47 -8.67 -7.00
CA PRO A 4 -1.84 -8.32 -5.64
C PRO A 4 -0.73 -8.70 -4.63
N LEU A 5 -0.52 -7.86 -3.62
CA LEU A 5 0.63 -7.98 -2.70
C LEU A 5 0.60 -9.31 -1.92
N ASP A 6 -0.60 -9.78 -1.60
CA ASP A 6 -0.93 -11.07 -1.01
C ASP A 6 -0.46 -12.24 -1.89
N GLN A 7 -0.72 -12.21 -3.20
CA GLN A 7 -0.24 -13.25 -4.12
C GLN A 7 1.29 -13.28 -4.18
N LEU A 8 1.94 -12.12 -4.20
CA LEU A 8 3.40 -12.07 -4.16
C LEU A 8 3.96 -12.56 -2.83
N LYS A 9 3.26 -12.31 -1.73
CA LYS A 9 3.65 -12.82 -0.42
C LYS A 9 3.58 -14.35 -0.34
N GLU A 10 2.61 -14.98 -1.00
CA GLU A 10 2.52 -16.43 -1.12
C GLU A 10 3.68 -17.02 -1.91
N LEU A 11 4.12 -16.35 -2.98
CA LEU A 11 5.25 -16.78 -3.82
C LEU A 11 6.61 -16.57 -3.14
N TYR A 12 6.73 -15.53 -2.31
CA TYR A 12 7.96 -15.16 -1.62
C TYR A 12 7.75 -15.07 -0.10
N PRO A 13 7.41 -16.18 0.58
CA PRO A 13 7.03 -16.17 2.00
C PRO A 13 8.15 -15.66 2.92
N GLN A 14 9.41 -15.83 2.53
CA GLN A 14 10.59 -15.33 3.25
C GLN A 14 10.82 -13.81 3.10
N ALA A 15 10.26 -13.18 2.07
CA ALA A 15 10.43 -11.74 1.86
C ALA A 15 9.48 -10.95 2.77
N SER A 16 9.92 -9.81 3.29
CA SER A 16 9.01 -8.93 4.03
C SER A 16 8.01 -8.28 3.06
N TRP A 17 6.82 -7.97 3.56
CA TRP A 17 5.80 -7.24 2.79
C TRP A 17 6.32 -5.92 2.21
N GLU A 18 7.16 -5.24 2.97
CA GLU A 18 7.79 -3.99 2.54
C GLU A 18 8.76 -4.20 1.38
N VAL A 19 9.59 -5.24 1.43
CA VAL A 19 10.51 -5.56 0.33
C VAL A 19 9.73 -5.84 -0.95
N ILE A 20 8.66 -6.64 -0.86
CA ILE A 20 7.78 -6.94 -1.99
C ILE A 20 7.18 -5.65 -2.57
N ALA A 21 6.58 -4.81 -1.73
CA ALA A 21 5.96 -3.56 -2.16
C ALA A 21 6.97 -2.58 -2.79
N ARG A 22 8.15 -2.43 -2.20
CA ARG A 22 9.20 -1.56 -2.76
C ARG A 22 9.74 -2.10 -4.09
N SER A 23 9.84 -3.42 -4.25
CA SER A 23 10.21 -4.01 -5.54
C SER A 23 9.17 -3.75 -6.62
N GLN A 24 7.87 -3.77 -6.30
CA GLN A 24 6.83 -3.38 -7.26
C GLN A 24 6.95 -1.91 -7.67
N LEU A 25 7.34 -1.03 -6.73
CA LEU A 25 7.46 0.42 -6.98
C LEU A 25 8.52 0.76 -8.03
N ALA A 26 9.53 -0.11 -8.20
CA ALA A 26 10.54 0.03 -9.24
C ALA A 26 10.03 -0.32 -10.64
N LEU A 27 8.89 -1.02 -10.74
CA LEU A 27 8.37 -1.54 -12.01
C LEU A 27 7.23 -0.68 -12.58
N MET A 28 6.55 0.09 -11.74
CA MET A 28 5.34 0.82 -12.13
C MET A 28 5.17 2.17 -11.41
N PRO A 29 4.60 3.18 -12.09
CA PRO A 29 4.24 4.45 -11.47
C PRO A 29 3.20 4.27 -10.37
N ALA A 30 3.61 4.48 -9.12
CA ALA A 30 2.73 4.39 -7.96
C ALA A 30 3.31 5.14 -6.75
N ILE A 31 2.49 5.27 -5.71
CA ILE A 31 2.90 5.72 -4.38
C ILE A 31 2.70 4.56 -3.42
N LEU A 32 3.75 4.25 -2.64
CA LEU A 32 3.70 3.37 -1.50
C LEU A 32 3.71 4.20 -0.21
N THR A 33 2.70 4.00 0.62
CA THR A 33 2.66 4.57 1.97
C THR A 33 2.52 3.46 3.01
N ILE A 34 3.36 3.46 4.03
CA ILE A 34 3.36 2.48 5.10
C ILE A 34 2.92 3.14 6.39
N PHE A 35 1.98 2.48 7.06
CA PHE A 35 1.53 2.81 8.40
C PHE A 35 1.87 1.67 9.34
N ASP A 36 2.51 1.98 10.46
CA ASP A 36 2.72 1.05 11.57
C ASP A 36 1.94 1.56 12.78
N ASN A 37 1.05 0.74 13.32
CA ASN A 37 0.15 1.07 14.42
C ASN A 37 -0.62 2.38 14.19
N GLY A 38 -1.06 2.62 12.95
CA GLY A 38 -1.80 3.82 12.55
C GLY A 38 -0.95 5.08 12.32
N LYS A 39 0.37 5.01 12.53
CA LYS A 39 1.29 6.12 12.28
C LYS A 39 2.01 5.94 10.95
N GLN A 40 2.02 6.97 10.11
CA GLN A 40 2.78 6.97 8.86
C GLN A 40 4.28 6.84 9.16
N THR A 41 4.93 5.80 8.64
CA THR A 41 6.38 5.54 8.79
C THR A 41 7.14 5.75 7.49
N LEU A 42 6.50 5.54 6.34
CA LEU A 42 7.09 5.76 5.02
C LEU A 42 6.04 6.29 4.05
N ARG A 43 6.42 7.24 3.18
CA ARG A 43 5.70 7.58 1.94
C ARG A 43 6.75 7.77 0.87
N THR A 44 6.64 7.03 -0.22
CA THR A 44 7.61 7.03 -1.30
C THR A 44 6.90 6.73 -2.62
N ALA A 45 7.44 7.21 -3.73
CA ALA A 45 6.88 6.95 -5.06
C ALA A 45 7.95 6.38 -5.98
N SER A 46 7.51 5.84 -7.10
CA SER A 46 8.38 5.49 -8.22
C SER A 46 9.21 6.68 -8.69
N GLU A 47 10.37 6.41 -9.30
CA GLU A 47 11.24 7.48 -9.82
C GLU A 47 10.51 8.37 -10.84
N ASN A 48 10.81 9.68 -10.79
CA ASN A 48 10.22 10.71 -11.65
C ASN A 48 8.70 10.88 -11.53
N PHE A 49 8.07 10.31 -10.51
CA PHE A 49 6.66 10.51 -10.21
C PHE A 49 6.49 11.66 -9.22
N ASN A 50 5.82 12.74 -9.64
CA ASN A 50 5.43 13.81 -8.73
C ASN A 50 4.19 13.37 -7.95
N TYR A 51 4.26 13.42 -6.62
CA TYR A 51 3.16 13.01 -5.75
C TYR A 51 2.91 14.00 -4.62
N PRO A 52 1.66 14.13 -4.14
CA PRO A 52 1.36 14.99 -3.02
C PRO A 52 1.99 14.44 -1.72
N PRO A 53 2.60 15.32 -0.90
CA PRO A 53 3.19 14.91 0.36
C PRO A 53 2.13 14.50 1.40
N GLN A 54 0.89 15.01 1.26
CA GLN A 54 -0.25 14.59 2.07
C GLN A 54 -0.97 13.39 1.44
N LEU A 55 -1.64 12.61 2.30
CA LEU A 55 -2.59 11.60 1.86
C LEU A 55 -3.78 12.24 1.13
N LEU A 56 -4.19 11.62 0.04
CA LEU A 56 -5.44 11.92 -0.63
C LEU A 56 -6.65 11.48 0.21
N PRO A 57 -7.85 12.04 -0.01
CA PRO A 57 -9.06 11.61 0.66
C PRO A 57 -9.34 10.11 0.52
N ILE A 58 -9.17 9.55 -0.68
CA ILE A 58 -9.32 8.10 -0.94
C ILE A 58 -8.32 7.27 -0.14
N GLU A 59 -7.07 7.70 -0.02
CA GLU A 59 -6.03 6.98 0.76
C GLU A 59 -6.42 6.91 2.24
N ASN A 60 -6.95 8.00 2.80
CA ASN A 60 -7.47 8.02 4.17
C ASN A 60 -8.67 7.07 4.35
N GLN A 61 -9.57 7.03 3.37
CA GLN A 61 -10.74 6.12 3.42
C GLN A 61 -10.30 4.65 3.39
N VAL A 62 -9.34 4.31 2.51
CA VAL A 62 -8.79 2.96 2.43
C VAL A 62 -8.08 2.58 3.72
N LEU A 63 -7.19 3.44 4.25
CA LEU A 63 -6.49 3.20 5.52
C LEU A 63 -7.47 2.89 6.65
N ARG A 64 -8.49 3.74 6.81
CA ARG A 64 -9.51 3.57 7.85
C ARG A 64 -10.24 2.25 7.69
N ARG A 65 -10.69 1.91 6.48
CA ARG A 65 -11.40 0.65 6.21
C ARG A 65 -10.51 -0.57 6.42
N CYS A 66 -9.24 -0.52 6.02
CA CYS A 66 -8.26 -1.59 6.26
C CYS A 66 -8.10 -1.85 7.76
N MET A 67 -7.96 -0.79 8.56
CA MET A 67 -7.81 -0.92 10.00
C MET A 67 -9.09 -1.41 10.69
N GLU A 68 -10.27 -0.95 10.25
CA GLU A 68 -11.56 -1.36 10.80
C GLU A 68 -11.88 -2.82 10.47
N LYS A 69 -11.69 -3.24 9.21
CA LYS A 69 -12.06 -4.58 8.74
C LYS A 69 -10.96 -5.62 8.86
N ARG A 70 -9.70 -5.20 9.00
CA ARG A 70 -8.51 -6.06 9.09
C ARG A 70 -8.30 -6.95 7.86
N GLU A 71 -8.56 -6.39 6.68
CA GLU A 71 -8.46 -7.10 5.39
C GLU A 71 -7.87 -6.20 4.29
N HIS A 72 -7.63 -6.78 3.12
CA HIS A 72 -7.30 -6.02 1.91
C HIS A 72 -8.52 -5.21 1.45
N ILE A 73 -8.32 -3.92 1.26
CA ILE A 73 -9.34 -3.00 0.75
C ILE A 73 -8.83 -2.41 -0.55
N GLU A 74 -9.65 -2.49 -1.59
CA GLU A 74 -9.45 -1.75 -2.83
C GLU A 74 -10.53 -0.69 -2.97
N MET A 75 -10.12 0.53 -3.32
CA MET A 75 -11.04 1.60 -3.73
C MET A 75 -10.51 2.29 -4.97
N ARG A 76 -11.44 2.81 -5.77
CA ARG A 76 -11.15 3.62 -6.95
C ARG A 76 -12.06 4.85 -6.95
N GLU A 77 -11.47 6.01 -7.21
CA GLU A 77 -12.15 7.29 -7.34
C GLU A 77 -11.47 8.07 -8.46
N ASP A 78 -12.24 8.49 -9.47
CA ASP A 78 -11.75 9.12 -10.69
C ASP A 78 -10.59 8.34 -11.35
N LEU A 79 -9.41 8.96 -11.43
CA LEU A 79 -8.18 8.42 -12.00
C LEU A 79 -7.27 7.80 -10.94
N VAL A 80 -7.75 7.60 -9.71
CA VAL A 80 -6.94 7.10 -8.60
C VAL A 80 -7.46 5.75 -8.15
N ARG A 81 -6.56 4.76 -8.08
CA ARG A 81 -6.84 3.45 -7.49
C ARG A 81 -5.93 3.26 -6.27
N THR A 82 -6.51 2.98 -5.12
CA THR A 82 -5.76 2.73 -3.89
C THR A 82 -6.09 1.35 -3.34
N ASN A 83 -5.04 0.55 -3.13
CA ASN A 83 -5.08 -0.74 -2.47
C ASN A 83 -4.46 -0.61 -1.07
N GLY A 84 -5.16 -1.03 -0.04
CA GLY A 84 -4.65 -1.12 1.32
C GLY A 84 -4.52 -2.57 1.74
N TYR A 85 -3.33 -2.97 2.17
CA TYR A 85 -3.05 -4.32 2.64
C TYR A 85 -2.85 -4.30 4.15
N TYR A 86 -3.80 -4.88 4.89
CA TYR A 86 -3.68 -5.08 6.33
C TYR A 86 -2.75 -6.26 6.61
N VAL A 87 -1.74 -6.02 7.44
CA VAL A 87 -0.71 -7.00 7.80
C VAL A 87 -0.58 -7.05 9.31
N ASP A 88 -0.92 -8.20 9.89
CA ASP A 88 -0.67 -8.53 11.29
C ASP A 88 0.03 -9.89 11.35
N THR A 89 1.31 -9.87 11.72
CA THR A 89 2.14 -11.08 11.85
C THR A 89 2.10 -11.69 13.26
N GLY A 90 1.34 -11.10 14.18
CA GLY A 90 1.34 -11.51 15.59
C GLY A 90 2.57 -11.03 16.39
N GLU A 91 3.43 -10.20 15.80
CA GLU A 91 4.66 -9.69 16.43
C GLU A 91 4.48 -8.30 17.09
N GLY A 92 3.23 -7.87 17.28
CA GLY A 92 2.89 -6.65 18.01
C GLY A 92 2.93 -5.35 17.18
N VAL A 93 3.22 -5.43 15.89
CA VAL A 93 3.10 -4.32 14.94
C VAL A 93 2.01 -4.64 13.93
N ILE A 94 0.96 -3.83 13.92
CA ILE A 94 -0.07 -3.85 12.88
C ILE A 94 0.35 -2.89 11.78
N ARG A 95 0.52 -3.41 10.57
CA ARG A 95 0.98 -2.64 9.41
C ARG A 95 -0.12 -2.52 8.37
N VAL A 96 -0.21 -1.35 7.74
CA VAL A 96 -1.00 -1.14 6.51
C VAL A 96 -0.08 -0.62 5.42
N LEU A 97 -0.05 -1.32 4.29
CA LEU A 97 0.61 -0.85 3.08
C LEU A 97 -0.45 -0.29 2.14
N LEU A 98 -0.41 1.01 1.88
CA LEU A 98 -1.22 1.68 0.88
C LEU A 98 -0.44 1.77 -0.42
N TRP A 99 -1.00 1.23 -1.48
CA TRP A 99 -0.49 1.28 -2.83
C TRP A 99 -1.46 2.09 -3.69
N THR A 100 -1.03 3.27 -4.12
CA THR A 100 -1.86 4.22 -4.87
C THR A 100 -1.32 4.38 -6.28
N GLU A 101 -2.16 4.05 -7.26
CA GLU A 101 -1.91 4.17 -8.69
C GLU A 101 -2.74 5.33 -9.27
N PHE A 102 -2.21 5.95 -10.32
CA PHE A 102 -2.91 6.98 -11.08
C PHE A 102 -3.08 6.47 -12.52
N ASP A 103 -4.32 6.30 -12.94
CA ASP A 103 -4.67 6.01 -14.32
C ASP A 103 -4.40 7.27 -15.15
N GLY A 104 -3.42 7.20 -16.06
CA GLY A 104 -3.09 8.25 -17.01
C GLY A 104 -3.97 8.25 -18.25
#